data_AF-A0A526QUC3-F1
#
_entry.id   AF-A0A526QUC3-F1
#
_cell.length_a   1.000
_cell.length_b   1.000
_cell.length_c   1.000
_cell.angle_alpha   90.00
_cell.angle_beta   90.00
_cell.angle_gamma   90.00
#
_symmetry.space_group_name_H-M   'P 1'
#
loop_
_entity.id
_entity.type
_entity.pdbx_description
1 polymer ?
#
loop_
_entity_poly.entity_id
_entity_poly.type
_entity_poly.pdbx_seq_one_letter_code
_entity_poly.pdbx_strand_id
1 'polypeptide(L)'
;MKATAVSSAAISNAMRYQQMRMQSDLVKATKESTTGKVADVGLALGGRTTQAVTFQRDLDRLNGIIDSNALVAARLTSTQDALGQLSDVAQNFLSALTSAVSGDSSTSITQQAGASALQQMTGILNTSVNGEYLFAGTNTDVKPVDDFTAAGSPAKAAFDASFVAYFGFTQSDP
;
A
#
# COMPACT_ATOMS: atom_id res chain seq x y z
N MET A 1 -25.02 -68.30 36.32
CA MET A 1 -24.39 -67.88 35.04
C MET A 1 -24.46 -66.35 34.95
N LYS A 2 -23.32 -65.68 34.72
CA LYS A 2 -23.18 -64.30 34.20
C LYS A 2 -23.66 -63.09 35.05
N ALA A 3 -22.95 -62.77 36.13
CA ALA A 3 -22.85 -61.39 36.65
C ALA A 3 -21.59 -60.65 36.12
N THR A 4 -20.59 -61.40 35.66
CA THR A 4 -19.27 -60.90 35.23
C THR A 4 -19.30 -60.04 33.95
N ALA A 5 -20.30 -60.24 33.09
CA ALA A 5 -20.46 -59.47 31.84
C ALA A 5 -20.94 -58.03 32.08
N VAL A 6 -21.72 -57.80 33.15
CA VAL A 6 -22.24 -56.47 33.50
C VAL A 6 -21.14 -55.60 34.10
N SER A 7 -20.28 -56.16 34.96
CA SER A 7 -19.11 -55.46 35.51
C SER A 7 -18.06 -55.14 34.45
N SER A 8 -17.81 -56.04 33.50
CA SER A 8 -16.85 -55.79 32.39
C SER A 8 -17.38 -54.76 31.40
N ALA A 9 -18.68 -54.75 31.10
CA ALA A 9 -19.31 -53.69 30.30
C ALA A 9 -19.28 -52.33 31.02
N ALA A 10 -19.51 -52.30 32.34
CA ALA A 10 -19.41 -51.07 33.14
C ALA A 10 -17.97 -50.51 33.17
N ILE A 11 -16.97 -51.38 33.33
CA ILE A 11 -15.55 -50.99 33.30
C ILE A 11 -15.15 -50.50 31.90
N SER A 12 -15.56 -51.21 30.84
CA SER A 12 -15.26 -50.81 29.45
C SER A 12 -15.91 -49.45 29.10
N ASN A 13 -17.16 -49.22 29.49
CA ASN A 13 -17.81 -47.94 29.30
C ASN A 13 -17.13 -46.83 30.12
N ALA A 14 -16.77 -47.09 31.38
CA ALA A 14 -16.03 -46.13 32.21
C ALA A 14 -14.69 -45.74 31.56
N MET A 15 -13.95 -46.71 31.00
CA MET A 15 -12.71 -46.46 30.26
C MET A 15 -12.94 -45.62 29.01
N ARG A 16 -14.01 -45.87 28.23
CA ARG A 16 -14.38 -45.04 27.07
C ARG A 16 -14.72 -43.61 27.49
N TYR A 17 -15.46 -43.42 28.57
CA TYR A 17 -15.74 -42.08 29.10
C TYR A 17 -14.48 -41.34 29.54
N GLN A 18 -13.56 -42.03 30.24
CA GLN A 18 -12.27 -41.45 30.62
C GLN A 18 -11.43 -41.08 29.39
N GLN A 19 -11.40 -41.93 28.36
CA GLN A 19 -10.68 -41.64 27.14
C GLN A 19 -11.26 -40.44 26.37
N MET A 20 -12.60 -40.33 26.29
CA MET A 20 -13.25 -39.15 25.70
C MET A 20 -12.94 -37.87 26.51
N ARG A 21 -12.92 -37.96 27.85
CA ARG A 21 -12.58 -36.83 28.71
C ARG A 21 -11.13 -36.39 28.53
N MET A 22 -10.19 -37.34 28.52
CA MET A 22 -8.78 -37.05 28.26
C MET A 22 -8.57 -36.40 26.89
N GLN A 23 -9.29 -36.83 25.85
CA GLN A 23 -9.22 -36.17 24.53
C GLN A 23 -9.73 -34.72 24.57
N SER A 24 -10.85 -34.46 25.25
CA SER A 24 -11.36 -33.10 25.44
C SER A 24 -10.36 -32.22 26.21
N ASP A 25 -9.80 -32.73 27.30
CA ASP A 25 -8.84 -32.00 28.13
C ASP A 25 -7.54 -31.75 27.38
N LEU A 26 -7.08 -32.69 26.56
CA LEU A 26 -5.95 -32.51 25.65
C LEU A 26 -6.22 -31.36 24.67
N VAL A 27 -7.37 -31.36 23.97
CA VAL A 27 -7.72 -30.30 23.02
C VAL A 27 -7.76 -28.92 23.71
N LYS A 28 -8.34 -28.85 24.92
CA LYS A 28 -8.34 -27.62 25.72
C LYS A 28 -6.91 -27.19 26.06
N ALA A 29 -6.11 -28.07 26.66
CA ALA A 29 -4.74 -27.76 27.06
C ALA A 29 -3.86 -27.36 25.86
N THR A 30 -4.03 -27.99 24.70
CA THR A 30 -3.35 -27.60 23.46
C THR A 30 -3.77 -26.20 23.01
N LYS A 31 -5.06 -25.88 23.07
CA LYS A 31 -5.54 -24.52 22.75
C LYS A 31 -5.00 -23.49 23.74
N GLU A 32 -5.00 -23.78 25.03
CA GLU A 32 -4.49 -22.87 26.06
C GLU A 32 -2.98 -22.69 25.96
N SER A 33 -2.24 -23.75 25.67
CA SER A 33 -0.79 -23.71 25.46
C SER A 33 -0.39 -22.91 24.22
N THR A 34 -1.18 -22.95 23.15
CA THR A 34 -0.88 -22.24 21.89
C THR A 34 -1.28 -20.79 21.94
N THR A 35 -2.41 -20.48 22.58
CA THR A 35 -2.94 -19.12 22.67
C THR A 35 -2.46 -18.36 23.91
N GLY A 36 -1.96 -19.05 24.93
CA GLY A 36 -1.65 -18.47 26.24
C GLY A 36 -2.89 -18.01 27.02
N LYS A 37 -4.10 -18.33 26.53
CA LYS A 37 -5.38 -17.89 27.09
C LYS A 37 -6.22 -19.10 27.44
N VAL A 38 -7.01 -18.99 28.51
CA VAL A 38 -8.00 -20.02 28.89
C VAL A 38 -8.96 -20.33 27.74
N ALA A 39 -9.27 -21.60 27.53
CA ALA A 39 -10.07 -22.06 26.40
C ALA A 39 -11.53 -21.60 26.51
N ASP A 40 -12.03 -21.49 27.75
CA ASP A 40 -13.34 -20.98 28.10
C ASP A 40 -13.21 -19.73 29.00
N VAL A 41 -13.15 -18.59 28.32
CA VAL A 41 -13.06 -17.27 28.94
C VAL A 41 -14.30 -16.99 29.80
N GLY A 42 -15.48 -17.45 29.38
CA GLY A 42 -16.75 -17.27 30.09
C GLY A 42 -16.78 -17.96 31.45
N LEU A 43 -16.36 -19.22 31.47
CA LEU A 43 -16.26 -20.02 32.69
C LEU A 43 -15.16 -19.50 33.62
N ALA A 44 -14.00 -19.12 33.07
CA ALA A 44 -12.84 -18.72 33.87
C ALA A 44 -12.95 -17.30 34.45
N LEU A 45 -13.54 -16.35 33.72
CA LEU A 45 -13.60 -14.92 34.10
C LEU A 45 -14.98 -14.48 34.59
N GLY A 46 -16.03 -15.28 34.39
CA GLY A 46 -17.39 -14.97 34.83
C GLY A 46 -17.85 -13.60 34.32
N GLY A 47 -18.27 -12.72 35.23
CA GLY A 47 -18.72 -11.36 34.89
C GLY A 47 -17.66 -10.47 34.22
N ARG A 48 -16.36 -10.79 34.36
CA ARG A 48 -15.27 -10.03 33.71
C ARG A 48 -15.07 -10.38 32.24
N THR A 49 -15.75 -11.44 31.75
CA THR A 49 -15.69 -11.87 30.34
C THR A 49 -16.09 -10.73 29.40
N THR A 50 -17.12 -9.94 29.75
CA THR A 50 -17.57 -8.81 28.94
C THR A 50 -16.47 -7.76 28.75
N GLN A 51 -15.69 -7.48 29.81
CA GLN A 51 -14.55 -6.56 29.74
C GLN A 51 -13.44 -7.12 28.86
N ALA A 52 -13.08 -8.40 29.06
CA ALA A 52 -12.04 -9.07 28.27
C ALA A 52 -12.38 -9.11 26.76
N VAL A 53 -13.62 -9.44 26.40
CA VAL A 53 -14.11 -9.43 25.02
C VAL A 53 -14.11 -8.03 24.43
N THR A 54 -14.48 -7.01 25.23
CA THR A 54 -14.45 -5.62 24.78
C THR A 54 -13.02 -5.16 24.50
N PHE A 55 -12.06 -5.44 25.39
CA PHE A 55 -10.66 -5.12 25.15
C PHE A 55 -10.07 -5.86 23.95
N GLN A 56 -10.45 -7.13 23.72
CA GLN A 56 -10.00 -7.84 22.52
C GLN A 56 -10.51 -7.15 21.25
N ARG A 57 -11.79 -6.74 21.21
CA ARG A 57 -12.34 -5.99 20.07
C ARG A 57 -11.68 -4.63 19.88
N ASP A 58 -11.38 -3.93 20.98
CA ASP A 58 -10.67 -2.65 20.92
C ASP A 58 -9.24 -2.84 20.39
N LEU A 59 -8.54 -3.89 20.81
CA LEU A 59 -7.22 -4.24 20.27
C LEU A 59 -7.28 -4.57 18.78
N ASP A 60 -8.25 -5.39 18.35
CA ASP A 60 -8.42 -5.74 16.93
C ASP A 60 -8.72 -4.49 16.09
N ARG A 61 -9.55 -3.57 16.61
CA ARG A 61 -9.82 -2.27 15.98
C ARG A 61 -8.57 -1.40 15.90
N LEU A 62 -7.78 -1.31 16.97
CA LEU A 62 -6.54 -0.54 16.99
C LEU A 62 -5.50 -1.11 16.00
N ASN A 63 -5.39 -2.43 15.91
CA ASN A 63 -4.52 -3.08 14.93
C ASN A 63 -4.96 -2.74 13.49
N GLY A 64 -6.26 -2.78 13.19
CA GLY A 64 -6.76 -2.36 11.88
C GLY A 64 -6.46 -0.88 11.55
N ILE A 65 -6.50 0.01 12.56
CA ILE A 65 -6.10 1.41 12.39
C ILE A 65 -4.60 1.52 12.11
N ILE A 66 -3.76 0.75 12.81
CA ILE A 66 -2.31 0.72 12.61
C ILE A 66 -1.98 0.27 11.17
N ASP A 67 -2.62 -0.80 10.69
CA ASP A 67 -2.41 -1.31 9.34
C ASP A 67 -2.84 -0.29 8.28
N SER A 68 -4.00 0.36 8.47
CA SER A 68 -4.46 1.44 7.60
C SER A 68 -3.49 2.62 7.59
N ASN A 69 -2.97 3.01 8.76
CA ASN A 69 -2.00 4.09 8.87
C ASN A 69 -0.67 3.73 8.18
N ALA A 70 -0.26 2.47 8.24
CA ALA A 70 0.94 2.00 7.55
C ALA A 70 0.79 2.13 6.02
N LEU A 71 -0.37 1.80 5.47
CA LEU A 71 -0.66 1.99 4.04
C LEU A 71 -0.65 3.49 3.65
N VAL A 72 -1.28 4.33 4.47
CA VAL A 72 -1.28 5.78 4.25
C VAL A 72 0.13 6.35 4.34
N ALA A 73 0.92 5.95 5.32
CA ALA A 73 2.31 6.37 5.47
C ALA A 73 3.15 5.97 4.24
N ALA A 74 3.01 4.73 3.75
CA ALA A 74 3.71 4.29 2.55
C ALA A 74 3.35 5.14 1.32
N ARG A 75 2.05 5.46 1.14
CA ARG A 75 1.60 6.35 0.06
C ARG A 75 2.15 7.77 0.20
N LEU A 76 2.15 8.33 1.40
CA LEU A 76 2.67 9.67 1.67
C LEU A 76 4.17 9.75 1.43
N THR A 77 4.94 8.76 1.90
CA THR A 77 6.38 8.68 1.64
C THR A 77 6.65 8.61 0.15
N SER A 78 5.99 7.71 -0.59
CA SER A 78 6.18 7.61 -2.04
C SER A 78 5.78 8.90 -2.78
N THR A 79 4.76 9.60 -2.29
CA THR A 79 4.36 10.90 -2.84
C THR A 79 5.44 11.95 -2.59
N GLN A 80 5.99 12.00 -1.37
CA GLN A 80 7.04 12.94 -1.01
C GLN A 80 8.34 12.69 -1.78
N ASP A 81 8.70 11.42 -1.97
CA ASP A 81 9.86 11.01 -2.76
C ASP A 81 9.70 11.43 -4.22
N ALA A 82 8.53 11.19 -4.82
CA ALA A 82 8.22 11.63 -6.17
C ALA A 82 8.27 13.17 -6.31
N LEU A 83 7.73 13.90 -5.33
CA LEU A 83 7.82 15.37 -5.31
C LEU A 83 9.27 15.86 -5.16
N GLY A 84 10.09 15.16 -4.37
CA GLY A 84 11.53 15.42 -4.26
C GLY A 84 12.25 15.24 -5.59
N GLN A 85 11.99 14.11 -6.27
CA GLN A 85 12.53 13.84 -7.60
C GLN A 85 12.11 14.90 -8.63
N LEU A 86 10.86 15.37 -8.58
CA LEU A 86 10.40 16.47 -9.44
C LEU A 86 11.17 17.77 -9.19
N SER A 87 11.43 18.09 -7.93
CA SER A 87 12.25 19.25 -7.55
C SER A 87 13.67 19.13 -8.09
N ASP A 88 14.28 17.95 -7.99
CA ASP A 88 15.63 17.70 -8.51
C ASP A 88 15.69 17.82 -10.03
N VAL A 89 14.69 17.27 -10.74
CA VAL A 89 14.57 17.43 -12.21
C VAL A 89 14.44 18.90 -12.60
N ALA A 90 13.60 19.66 -11.90
CA ALA A 90 13.44 21.09 -12.14
C ALA A 90 14.73 21.88 -11.88
N GLN A 91 15.45 21.57 -10.80
CA GLN A 91 16.71 22.22 -10.46
C GLN A 91 17.81 21.91 -11.49
N ASN A 92 17.90 20.66 -11.95
CA ASN A 92 18.83 20.26 -12.99
C ASN A 92 18.54 20.98 -14.32
N PHE A 93 17.26 21.08 -14.69
CA PHE A 93 16.87 21.80 -15.89
C PHE A 93 17.16 23.31 -15.78
N LEU A 94 16.91 23.93 -14.63
CA LEU A 94 17.25 25.34 -14.38
C LEU A 94 18.76 25.60 -14.50
N SER A 95 19.59 24.69 -13.99
CA SER A 95 21.05 24.77 -14.14
C SER A 95 21.46 24.71 -15.62
N ALA A 96 20.90 23.77 -16.39
CA ALA A 96 21.17 23.66 -17.82
C ALA A 96 20.73 24.90 -18.60
N LEU A 97 19.60 25.51 -18.23
CA LEU A 97 19.12 26.75 -18.84
C LEU A 97 20.04 27.94 -18.51
N THR A 98 20.52 28.02 -17.27
CA THR A 98 21.44 29.09 -16.84
C THR A 98 22.76 29.03 -17.61
N SER A 99 23.33 27.83 -17.78
CA SER A 99 24.53 27.61 -18.61
C SER A 99 24.32 27.90 -20.10
N ALA A 100 23.10 27.70 -20.61
CA ALA A 100 22.76 28.06 -21.97
C ALA A 100 22.75 29.58 -22.17
N VAL A 101 22.15 30.31 -21.22
CA VAL A 101 22.04 31.77 -21.24
C VAL A 101 23.40 32.45 -21.06
N SER A 102 24.34 31.85 -20.30
CA SER A 102 25.70 32.37 -20.17
C SER A 102 26.55 32.21 -21.44
N GLY A 103 26.06 31.46 -22.45
CA GLY A 103 26.79 31.15 -23.67
C GLY A 103 27.76 29.97 -23.54
N ASP A 104 27.79 29.30 -22.39
CA ASP A 104 28.69 28.16 -22.11
C ASP A 104 28.15 26.82 -22.64
N SER A 105 26.97 26.79 -23.27
CA SER A 105 26.35 25.57 -23.80
C SER A 105 25.70 25.79 -25.15
N SER A 106 25.74 24.77 -26.01
CA SER A 106 25.05 24.81 -27.30
C SER A 106 23.54 24.70 -27.12
N THR A 107 22.78 25.35 -28.01
CA THR A 107 21.31 25.31 -28.03
C THR A 107 20.76 23.88 -28.09
N SER A 108 21.45 22.98 -28.79
CA SER A 108 21.09 21.55 -28.87
C SER A 108 21.14 20.83 -27.52
N ILE A 109 22.11 21.15 -26.66
CA ILE A 109 22.26 20.55 -25.34
C ILE A 109 21.10 21.00 -24.44
N THR A 110 20.74 22.28 -24.50
CA THR A 110 19.62 22.85 -23.72
C THR A 110 18.29 22.24 -24.15
N GLN A 111 18.06 22.06 -25.45
CA GLN A 111 16.86 21.39 -25.97
C GLN A 111 16.78 19.94 -25.48
N GLN A 112 17.90 19.20 -25.54
CA GLN A 112 17.97 17.82 -25.04
C GLN A 112 17.71 17.75 -23.53
N ALA A 113 18.23 18.70 -22.75
CA ALA A 113 17.99 18.79 -21.32
C ALA A 113 16.49 19.02 -21.01
N GLY A 114 15.82 19.89 -21.76
CA GLY A 114 14.38 20.13 -21.63
C GLY A 114 13.55 18.90 -21.97
N ALA A 115 13.86 18.23 -23.08
CA ALA A 115 13.18 16.99 -23.48
C ALA A 115 13.34 15.89 -22.41
N SER A 116 14.55 15.72 -21.88
CA SER A 116 14.84 14.76 -20.82
C SER A 116 14.11 15.09 -19.51
N ALA A 117 14.10 16.37 -19.10
CA ALA A 117 13.40 16.81 -17.90
C ALA A 117 11.90 16.53 -18.01
N LEU A 118 11.30 16.81 -19.17
CA LEU A 118 9.88 16.58 -19.40
C LEU A 118 9.53 15.08 -19.42
N GLN A 119 10.39 14.24 -20.01
CA GLN A 119 10.22 12.79 -19.98
C GLN A 119 10.30 12.23 -18.55
N GLN A 120 11.28 12.69 -17.77
CA GLN A 120 11.44 12.30 -16.36
C GLN A 120 10.25 12.74 -15.51
N MET A 121 9.81 14.00 -15.66
CA MET A 121 8.62 14.51 -14.99
C MET A 121 7.37 13.69 -15.32
N THR A 122 7.18 13.35 -16.59
CA THR A 122 6.07 12.49 -17.02
C THR A 122 6.16 11.11 -16.37
N GLY A 123 7.36 10.52 -16.28
CA GLY A 123 7.57 9.25 -15.59
C GLY A 123 7.19 9.33 -14.10
N ILE A 124 7.68 10.36 -13.40
CA ILE A 124 7.45 10.55 -11.96
C ILE A 124 5.97 10.80 -11.66
N LEU A 125 5.29 11.63 -12.45
CA LEU A 125 3.85 11.90 -12.29
C LEU A 125 2.98 10.65 -12.56
N ASN A 126 3.52 9.65 -13.26
CA ASN A 126 2.85 8.37 -13.48
C ASN A 126 3.31 7.28 -12.49
N THR A 127 3.89 7.65 -11.35
CA THR A 127 4.24 6.69 -10.29
C THR A 127 2.98 6.02 -9.72
N SER A 128 3.04 4.70 -9.54
CA SER A 128 1.97 3.90 -8.95
C SER A 128 2.44 3.15 -7.71
N VAL A 129 1.54 3.01 -6.73
CA VAL A 129 1.74 2.25 -5.49
C VAL A 129 0.57 1.30 -5.34
N ASN A 130 0.86 0.00 -5.22
CA ASN A 130 -0.16 -1.06 -5.16
C ASN A 130 -1.13 -1.07 -6.35
N GLY A 131 -0.68 -0.66 -7.53
CA GLY A 131 -1.50 -0.62 -8.75
C GLY A 131 -2.33 0.66 -8.93
N GLU A 132 -2.30 1.58 -7.97
CA GLU A 132 -2.97 2.88 -8.05
C GLU A 132 -1.98 4.01 -8.32
N TYR A 133 -2.30 4.90 -9.26
CA TYR A 133 -1.49 6.08 -9.56
C TYR A 133 -1.64 7.16 -8.48
N LEU A 134 -0.51 7.63 -7.95
CA LEU A 134 -0.49 8.60 -6.84
C LEU A 134 -1.03 9.98 -7.22
N PHE A 135 -0.82 10.40 -8.48
CA PHE A 135 -1.15 11.74 -8.96
C PHE A 135 -2.40 11.78 -9.85
N ALA A 136 -3.20 10.71 -9.89
CA ALA A 136 -4.40 10.63 -10.71
C ALA A 136 -5.68 11.17 -10.04
N GLY A 137 -5.56 11.73 -8.84
CA GLY A 137 -6.70 12.26 -8.09
C GLY A 137 -7.68 11.13 -7.75
N THR A 138 -8.91 11.22 -8.24
CA THR A 138 -9.95 10.21 -7.99
C THR A 138 -9.94 9.04 -8.98
N ASN A 139 -9.24 9.16 -10.12
CA ASN A 139 -9.22 8.15 -11.17
C ASN A 139 -7.92 7.33 -11.13
N THR A 140 -7.67 6.68 -10.00
CA THR A 140 -6.41 6.01 -9.66
C THR A 140 -6.02 4.84 -10.55
N ASP A 141 -6.97 4.30 -11.32
CA ASP A 141 -6.76 3.13 -12.18
C ASP A 141 -6.28 3.51 -13.60
N VAL A 142 -6.23 4.82 -13.88
CA VAL A 142 -5.83 5.34 -15.20
C VAL A 142 -4.58 6.20 -15.05
N LYS A 143 -3.63 6.01 -15.98
CA LYS A 143 -2.40 6.79 -16.06
C LYS A 143 -2.75 8.29 -16.18
N PRO A 144 -2.27 9.15 -15.26
CA PRO A 144 -2.72 10.54 -15.20
C PRO A 144 -2.11 11.47 -16.24
N VAL A 145 -0.88 11.19 -16.69
CA VAL A 145 -0.14 12.10 -17.60
C VAL A 145 0.29 11.34 -18.84
N ASP A 146 -0.29 11.69 -19.98
CA ASP A 146 0.11 11.13 -21.27
C ASP A 146 1.52 11.55 -21.67
N ASP A 147 2.13 10.77 -22.56
CA ASP A 147 3.43 11.13 -23.12
C ASP A 147 3.30 12.38 -24.01
N PHE A 148 4.06 13.41 -23.68
CA PHE A 148 4.11 14.66 -24.43
C PHE A 148 4.70 14.47 -25.84
N THR A 149 5.64 13.54 -25.99
CA THR A 149 6.35 13.30 -27.25
C THR A 149 5.63 12.31 -28.17
N ALA A 150 4.57 11.66 -27.68
CA ALA A 150 3.77 10.75 -28.47
C ALA A 150 3.08 11.47 -29.65
N ALA A 151 2.95 10.74 -30.76
CA ALA A 151 2.25 11.25 -31.93
C ALA A 151 0.79 11.57 -31.57
N GLY A 152 0.36 12.81 -31.82
CA GLY A 152 -0.99 13.27 -31.49
C GLY A 152 -1.21 13.65 -30.02
N SER A 153 -0.14 13.83 -29.23
CA SER A 153 -0.26 14.26 -27.83
C SER A 153 -1.06 15.57 -27.70
N PRO A 154 -2.20 15.58 -26.97
CA PRO A 154 -2.99 16.79 -26.76
C PRO A 154 -2.20 17.88 -26.02
N ALA A 155 -1.33 17.47 -25.09
CA ALA A 155 -0.48 18.39 -24.32
C ALA A 155 0.51 19.13 -25.23
N LYS A 156 1.13 18.44 -26.19
CA LYS A 156 2.01 19.07 -27.18
C LYS A 156 1.25 20.00 -28.11
N ALA A 157 0.08 19.58 -28.60
CA ALA A 157 -0.76 20.43 -29.45
C ALA A 157 -1.17 21.73 -28.73
N ALA A 158 -1.55 21.64 -27.45
CA ALA A 158 -1.88 22.81 -26.63
C ALA A 158 -0.65 23.72 -26.42
N PHE A 159 0.51 23.15 -26.11
CA PHE A 159 1.76 23.90 -25.95
C PHE A 159 2.16 24.64 -27.23
N ASP A 160 2.13 23.96 -28.37
CA ASP A 160 2.47 24.55 -29.67
C ASP A 160 1.51 25.70 -30.03
N ALA A 161 0.21 25.52 -29.77
CA ALA A 161 -0.80 26.57 -29.97
C ALA A 161 -0.57 27.79 -29.07
N SER A 162 -0.27 27.58 -27.78
CA SER A 162 0.06 28.66 -26.85
C SER A 162 1.34 29.39 -27.23
N PHE A 163 2.37 28.67 -27.70
CA PHE A 163 3.62 29.25 -28.18
C PHE A 163 3.37 30.20 -29.36
N VAL A 164 2.67 29.71 -30.39
CA VAL A 164 2.37 30.51 -31.59
C VAL A 164 1.50 31.72 -31.23
N ALA A 165 0.51 31.56 -30.36
CA ALA A 165 -0.36 32.66 -29.93
C ALA A 165 0.40 33.77 -29.19
N TYR A 166 1.46 33.43 -28.46
CA TYR A 166 2.27 34.39 -27.72
C TYR A 166 3.37 35.04 -28.57
N PHE A 167 4.13 34.22 -29.31
CA PHE A 167 5.32 34.68 -30.04
C PHE A 167 5.04 35.11 -31.48
N GLY A 168 3.93 34.67 -32.08
CA GLY A 168 3.55 35.02 -33.45
C GLY A 168 4.27 34.22 -34.55
N PHE A 169 5.10 33.25 -34.19
CA PHE A 169 5.80 32.35 -35.11
C PHE A 169 5.81 30.90 -34.59
N THR A 170 6.13 29.95 -35.47
CA THR A 170 6.20 28.52 -35.11
C THR A 170 7.54 28.19 -34.47
N GLN A 171 7.62 27.17 -33.60
CA GLN A 171 8.90 26.75 -32.99
C GLN A 171 9.98 26.35 -34.01
N SER A 172 9.58 26.08 -35.26
CA SER A 172 10.42 25.71 -36.39
C SER A 172 10.68 26.84 -37.38
N ASP A 173 10.23 28.07 -37.09
CA ASP A 173 10.49 29.24 -37.94
C ASP A 173 12.01 29.55 -37.92
N PRO A 174 12.68 29.67 -39.09
CA PRO A 174 14.13 29.83 -39.19
C PRO A 174 14.69 31.16 -38.67
#